data_AF-A0A8S0H2J6-F1
#
_entry.id   AF-A0A8S0H2J6-F1
#
_cell.length_a   1.000
_cell.length_b   1.000
_cell.length_c   1.000
_cell.angle_alpha   90.00
_cell.angle_beta   90.00
_cell.angle_gamma   90.00
#
_symmetry.space_group_name_H-M   'P 1'
#
loop_
_entity.id
_entity.type
_entity.pdbx_description
1 polymer ?
#
loop_
_entity_poly.entity_id
_entity_poly.type
_entity_poly.pdbx_seq_one_letter_code
_entity_poly.pdbx_strand_id
1 'polypeptide(L)'
;MIQAICAQDNEPGWRDSEQGLGPRDLAMHIALPELDGRIISRPISFKDLAWRSERSQSDVVCYRGQPERMDFVAELARRWVELGRLDNGHKRVALVLANYPTRDGRIGNGVGLDTPAAALNILKALHAEGYPLPAELPASGTELIQQLLGGVSNDLDSLDQRPCQQSLAMADYLTLFQALPEANRQAVLARWGTPQQDPMCRDGRMMIAGLRFGLTFVGIQPARGYQVDPSAVYHDPDLVPPMATWRSTSGCARPTAPTR
;
A
#
# COMPACT_ATOMS: atom_id res chain seq x y z
N MET A 1 18.18 6.23 4.80
CA MET A 1 18.56 5.25 5.84
C MET A 1 17.29 4.58 6.35
N ILE A 2 17.28 3.26 6.57
CA ILE A 2 16.09 2.52 7.04
C ILE A 2 16.27 2.17 8.52
N GLN A 3 15.24 2.41 9.32
CA GLN A 3 15.23 2.10 10.75
C GLN A 3 14.74 0.67 10.97
N ALA A 4 15.66 -0.24 11.30
CA ALA A 4 15.33 -1.56 11.81
C ALA A 4 15.13 -1.50 13.33
N ILE A 5 14.01 -2.02 13.83
CA ILE A 5 13.61 -1.81 15.22
C ILE A 5 13.97 -3.06 16.04
N CYS A 6 14.79 -2.88 17.07
CA CYS A 6 15.11 -3.90 18.06
C CYS A 6 14.30 -3.61 19.34
N ALA A 7 13.06 -4.12 19.38
CA ALA A 7 12.09 -3.81 20.42
C ALA A 7 12.57 -4.26 21.80
N GLN A 8 12.40 -3.40 22.81
CA GLN A 8 12.77 -3.67 24.19
C GLN A 8 11.78 -4.61 24.87
N ASP A 9 10.55 -4.69 24.37
CA ASP A 9 9.51 -5.59 24.87
C ASP A 9 9.70 -7.02 24.34
N ASN A 10 8.98 -7.97 24.95
CA ASN A 10 8.94 -9.34 24.46
C ASN A 10 7.94 -9.50 23.30
N GLU A 11 8.16 -10.53 22.49
CA GLU A 11 7.33 -10.76 21.31
C GLU A 11 5.85 -11.04 21.64
N PRO A 12 5.50 -11.87 22.65
CA PRO A 12 4.10 -12.12 22.97
C PRO A 12 3.36 -10.84 23.38
N GLY A 13 3.96 -10.02 24.25
CA GLY A 13 3.38 -8.76 24.70
C GLY A 13 3.19 -7.76 23.56
N TRP A 14 4.14 -7.71 22.63
CA TRP A 14 3.99 -6.90 21.40
C TRP A 14 2.87 -7.42 20.49
N ARG A 15 2.71 -8.75 20.36
CA ARG A 15 1.73 -9.37 19.48
C ARG A 15 0.30 -9.23 19.99
N ASP A 16 0.11 -9.33 21.30
CA ASP A 16 -1.19 -9.25 21.96
C ASP A 16 -1.62 -7.78 22.22
N SER A 17 -0.73 -6.82 21.99
CA SER A 17 -0.98 -5.39 22.13
C SER A 17 -1.51 -4.78 20.83
N GLU A 18 -2.69 -4.18 20.87
CA GLU A 18 -3.23 -3.38 19.75
C GLU A 18 -2.35 -2.18 19.40
N GLN A 19 -1.62 -1.63 20.38
CA GLN A 19 -0.69 -0.51 20.16
C GLN A 19 0.64 -0.97 19.56
N GLY A 20 0.95 -2.28 19.64
CA GLY A 20 2.23 -2.84 19.24
C GLY A 20 3.36 -2.41 20.17
N LEU A 21 4.20 -1.46 19.74
CA LEU A 21 5.40 -1.05 20.47
C LEU A 21 5.06 -0.25 21.73
N GLY A 22 5.76 -0.52 22.83
CA GLY A 22 5.63 0.26 24.05
C GLY A 22 6.09 1.72 23.90
N PRO A 23 5.69 2.64 24.82
CA PRO A 23 5.98 4.07 24.72
C PRO A 23 7.47 4.41 24.60
N ARG A 24 8.34 3.62 25.25
CA ARG A 24 9.80 3.78 25.17
C ARG A 24 10.31 3.50 23.76
N ASP A 25 9.84 2.41 23.15
CA ASP A 25 10.24 2.02 21.81
C ASP A 25 9.69 2.99 20.77
N LEU A 26 8.48 3.51 20.96
CA LEU A 26 7.94 4.58 20.11
C LEU A 26 8.84 5.83 20.14
N ALA A 27 9.25 6.29 21.32
CA ALA A 27 10.13 7.45 21.41
C ALA A 27 11.50 7.19 20.75
N MET A 28 12.13 6.05 21.07
CA MET A 28 13.51 5.77 20.67
C MET A 28 13.66 5.25 19.24
N HIS A 29 12.66 4.53 18.72
CA HIS A 29 12.73 3.85 17.44
C HIS A 29 11.79 4.42 16.37
N ILE A 30 10.87 5.31 16.74
CA ILE A 30 9.98 5.99 15.78
C ILE A 30 10.26 7.51 15.79
N ALA A 31 9.90 8.22 16.86
CA ALA A 31 9.91 9.68 16.87
C ALA A 31 11.29 10.30 16.64
N LEU A 32 12.32 9.83 17.36
CA LEU A 32 13.69 10.34 17.16
C LEU A 32 14.26 9.98 15.77
N PRO A 33 14.16 8.72 15.30
CA PRO A 33 14.54 8.36 13.93
C PRO A 33 13.78 9.10 12.81
N GLU A 34 12.51 9.46 13.01
CA GLU A 34 11.75 10.27 12.04
C GLU A 34 12.34 11.68 11.90
N LEU A 35 12.72 12.30 13.02
CA LEU A 35 13.42 13.60 13.00
C LEU A 35 14.78 13.52 12.29
N ASP A 36 15.46 12.37 12.36
CA ASP A 36 16.68 12.07 11.61
C ASP A 36 16.42 11.83 10.09
N GLY A 37 15.18 11.83 9.63
CA GLY A 37 14.81 11.52 8.25
C GLY A 37 14.95 10.04 7.88
N ARG A 38 14.89 9.13 8.86
CA ARG A 38 14.95 7.68 8.60
C ARG A 38 13.59 7.16 8.15
N ILE A 39 13.63 6.18 7.26
CA ILE A 39 12.43 5.44 6.84
C ILE A 39 12.13 4.41 7.91
N ILE A 40 11.02 4.58 8.61
CA ILE A 40 10.55 3.66 9.64
C ILE A 40 10.07 2.35 8.99
N SER A 41 10.54 1.21 9.50
CA SER A 41 10.16 -0.11 8.99
C SER A 41 9.37 -0.91 10.02
N ARG A 42 9.90 -2.02 10.54
CA ARG A 42 9.22 -2.94 11.47
C ARG A 42 10.17 -3.42 12.57
N PRO A 43 9.63 -3.90 13.71
CA PRO A 43 10.37 -4.70 14.68
C PRO A 43 10.95 -5.94 14.04
N ILE A 44 12.26 -6.14 14.14
CA ILE A 44 12.99 -7.30 13.60
C ILE A 44 13.49 -8.25 14.70
N SER A 45 13.46 -7.81 15.95
CA SER A 45 13.83 -8.61 17.11
C SER A 45 13.17 -8.10 18.38
N PHE A 46 12.97 -8.99 19.34
CA PHE A 46 12.36 -8.71 20.64
C PHE A 46 13.26 -9.23 21.76
N LYS A 47 13.12 -8.67 22.95
CA LYS A 47 13.81 -9.21 24.12
C LYS A 47 13.12 -10.47 24.61
N ASP A 48 13.90 -11.51 24.87
CA ASP A 48 13.39 -12.75 25.45
C ASP A 48 14.40 -13.32 26.45
N LEU A 49 13.90 -14.14 27.36
CA LEU A 49 14.73 -14.85 28.33
C LEU A 49 15.60 -15.86 27.57
N ALA A 50 16.91 -15.64 27.60
CA ALA A 50 17.87 -16.54 26.97
C ALA A 50 18.14 -17.74 27.89
N TRP A 51 18.53 -17.44 29.13
CA TRP A 51 18.69 -18.43 30.21
C TRP A 51 18.72 -17.72 31.57
N ARG A 52 18.54 -18.48 32.65
CA ARG A 52 18.80 -18.00 34.02
C ARG A 52 20.18 -18.43 34.46
N SER A 53 21.00 -17.46 34.90
CA SER A 53 22.33 -17.72 35.41
C SER A 53 22.24 -18.24 36.84
N GLU A 54 22.58 -19.51 37.07
CA GLU A 54 22.58 -20.12 38.41
C GLU A 54 23.59 -19.46 39.36
N ARG A 55 24.73 -19.00 38.82
CA ARG A 55 25.78 -18.38 39.62
C ARG A 55 25.41 -16.99 40.13
N SER A 56 24.71 -16.20 39.32
CA SER A 56 24.28 -14.83 39.70
C SER A 56 22.82 -14.76 40.13
N GLN A 57 22.08 -15.87 40.03
CA GLN A 57 20.63 -15.93 40.27
C GLN A 57 19.85 -14.86 39.49
N SER A 58 20.31 -14.53 38.28
CA SER A 58 19.74 -13.47 37.43
C SER A 58 19.30 -14.01 36.09
N ASP A 59 18.26 -13.40 35.52
CA ASP A 59 17.79 -13.70 34.18
C ASP A 59 18.64 -12.98 33.13
N VAL A 60 19.18 -13.74 32.17
CA VAL A 60 19.91 -13.21 31.04
C VAL A 60 18.95 -13.08 29.87
N VAL A 61 18.81 -11.85 29.39
CA VAL A 61 17.90 -11.49 28.30
C VAL A 61 18.71 -11.20 27.05
N CYS A 62 18.29 -11.76 25.92
CA CYS A 62 18.89 -11.48 24.62
C CYS A 62 17.82 -11.06 23.61
N TYR A 63 18.28 -10.46 22.50
CA TYR A 63 17.41 -10.21 21.37
C TYR A 63 17.24 -11.48 20.55
N ARG A 64 15.99 -11.92 20.40
CA ARG A 64 15.63 -12.99 19.48
C ARG A 64 15.10 -12.38 18.20
N GLY A 65 15.77 -12.70 17.10
CA GLY A 65 15.41 -12.23 15.76
C GLY A 65 14.11 -12.88 15.26
N GLN A 66 13.42 -12.15 14.40
CA GLN A 66 12.20 -12.57 13.72
C GLN A 66 12.46 -12.67 12.22
N PRO A 67 12.77 -13.87 11.69
CA PRO A 67 13.26 -14.03 10.32
C PRO A 67 12.35 -13.39 9.26
N GLU A 68 11.04 -13.63 9.29
CA GLU A 68 10.09 -13.05 8.32
C GLU A 68 10.14 -11.51 8.31
N ARG A 69 10.30 -10.89 9.48
CA ARG A 69 10.39 -9.44 9.63
C ARG A 69 11.74 -8.90 9.19
N MET A 70 12.81 -9.65 9.44
CA MET A 70 14.16 -9.34 8.94
C MET A 70 14.19 -9.40 7.42
N ASP A 71 13.59 -10.43 6.81
CA ASP A 71 13.47 -10.59 5.37
C ASP A 71 12.70 -9.43 4.73
N PHE A 72 11.62 -8.97 5.37
CA PHE A 72 10.90 -7.78 4.92
C PHE A 72 11.79 -6.53 4.88
N VAL A 73 12.55 -6.26 5.95
CA VAL A 73 13.43 -5.09 6.03
C VAL A 73 14.59 -5.20 5.03
N ALA A 74 15.15 -6.40 4.85
CA ALA A 74 16.18 -6.66 3.87
C ALA A 74 15.68 -6.44 2.44
N GLU A 75 14.48 -6.92 2.12
CA GLU A 75 13.83 -6.71 0.83
C GLU A 75 13.51 -5.23 0.58
N LEU A 76 13.03 -4.51 1.61
CA LEU A 76 12.82 -3.07 1.53
C LEU A 76 14.13 -2.34 1.21
N ALA A 77 15.22 -2.67 1.91
CA ALA A 77 16.54 -2.10 1.66
C ALA A 77 17.04 -2.41 0.24
N ARG A 78 16.88 -3.65 -0.21
CA ARG A 78 17.23 -4.06 -1.58
C ARG A 78 16.49 -3.20 -2.62
N ARG A 79 15.18 -3.01 -2.46
CA ARG A 79 14.36 -2.18 -3.38
C ARG A 79 14.79 -0.72 -3.42
N TRP A 80 15.15 -0.14 -2.27
CA TRP A 80 15.69 1.23 -2.23
C TRP A 80 17.02 1.35 -2.97
N VAL A 81 17.91 0.36 -2.81
CA VAL A 81 19.17 0.31 -3.56
C VAL A 81 18.92 0.15 -5.05
N GLU A 82 17.99 -0.72 -5.45
CA GLU A 82 17.62 -0.89 -6.86
C GLU A 82 17.03 0.36 -7.47
N LEU A 83 16.14 1.06 -6.75
CA LEU A 83 15.59 2.34 -7.20
C LEU A 83 16.68 3.38 -7.45
N GLY A 84 17.72 3.41 -6.61
CA GLY A 84 18.87 4.30 -6.78
C GLY A 84 19.82 3.90 -7.92
N ARG A 85 19.82 2.63 -8.34
CA ARG A 85 20.67 2.12 -9.44
C ARG A 85 19.99 2.15 -10.81
N LEU A 86 18.67 2.11 -10.84
CA LEU A 86 17.91 2.04 -12.09
C LEU A 86 17.91 3.41 -12.79
N ASP A 87 18.13 3.40 -14.11
CA ASP A 87 17.98 4.62 -14.92
C ASP A 87 16.52 5.09 -14.93
N ASN A 88 16.30 6.40 -15.00
CA ASN A 88 14.96 6.99 -14.98
C ASN A 88 14.03 6.41 -16.07
N GLY A 89 14.56 6.14 -17.26
CA GLY A 89 13.82 5.55 -18.38
C GLY A 89 13.25 4.14 -18.12
N HIS A 90 13.79 3.43 -17.12
CA HIS A 90 13.33 2.07 -16.76
C HIS A 90 12.46 2.05 -15.50
N LYS A 91 12.33 3.19 -14.79
CA LYS A 91 11.54 3.27 -13.57
C LYS A 91 10.05 3.19 -13.87
N ARG A 92 9.34 2.42 -13.04
CA ARG A 92 7.87 2.30 -13.06
C ARG A 92 7.33 3.04 -11.84
N VAL A 93 6.51 4.05 -12.07
CA VAL A 93 5.99 4.93 -11.01
C VAL A 93 4.49 4.81 -10.93
N ALA A 94 3.94 4.72 -9.72
CA ALA A 94 2.50 4.77 -9.49
C ALA A 94 2.17 5.98 -8.63
N LEU A 95 1.32 6.87 -9.13
CA LEU A 95 0.74 7.99 -8.40
C LEU A 95 -0.69 7.62 -8.02
N VAL A 96 -0.96 7.45 -6.73
CA VAL A 96 -2.29 7.06 -6.23
C VAL A 96 -2.95 8.28 -5.62
N LEU A 97 -4.08 8.71 -6.20
CA LEU A 97 -4.85 9.85 -5.75
C LEU A 97 -5.82 9.41 -4.65
N ALA A 98 -5.76 10.06 -3.49
CA ALA A 98 -6.69 9.83 -2.41
C ALA A 98 -8.12 10.19 -2.84
N ASN A 99 -9.08 9.32 -2.54
CA ASN A 99 -10.49 9.54 -2.86
C ASN A 99 -11.34 9.34 -1.59
N TYR A 100 -11.44 10.40 -0.78
CA TYR A 100 -12.20 10.37 0.46
C TYR A 100 -12.94 11.70 0.73
N PRO A 101 -14.28 11.69 0.93
CA PRO A 101 -15.21 10.57 0.74
C PRO A 101 -15.40 10.21 -0.74
N THR A 102 -15.84 8.98 -1.00
CA THR A 102 -15.83 8.23 -2.29
C THR A 102 -16.76 8.76 -3.40
N ARG A 103 -17.01 10.08 -3.44
CA ARG A 103 -17.74 10.70 -4.55
C ARG A 103 -16.76 11.17 -5.61
N ASP A 104 -17.12 10.98 -6.86
CA ASP A 104 -16.34 11.39 -8.03
C ASP A 104 -15.92 12.88 -8.00
N GLY A 105 -16.75 13.76 -7.42
CA GLY A 105 -16.43 15.18 -7.24
C GLY A 105 -15.36 15.49 -6.18
N ARG A 106 -14.78 14.49 -5.53
CA ARG A 106 -13.80 14.62 -4.43
C ARG A 106 -12.53 13.77 -4.63
N ILE A 107 -12.30 13.30 -5.86
CA ILE A 107 -11.03 12.66 -6.21
C ILE A 107 -9.89 13.66 -6.04
N GLY A 108 -8.85 13.27 -5.32
CA GLY A 108 -7.73 14.14 -5.02
C GLY A 108 -8.02 15.13 -3.89
N ASN A 109 -8.79 14.73 -2.87
CA ASN A 109 -8.93 15.54 -1.66
C ASN A 109 -7.60 15.62 -0.89
N GLY A 110 -6.78 16.63 -1.21
CA GLY A 110 -5.60 17.04 -0.47
C GLY A 110 -5.93 18.32 0.31
N VAL A 111 -5.78 18.31 1.63
CA VAL A 111 -6.02 19.51 2.44
C VAL A 111 -5.00 20.59 2.05
N GLY A 112 -5.49 21.71 1.51
CA GLY A 112 -4.64 22.85 1.11
C GLY A 112 -3.83 22.63 -0.17
N LEU A 113 -4.11 21.59 -0.96
CA LEU A 113 -3.40 21.27 -2.20
C LEU A 113 -4.37 21.15 -3.38
N ASP A 114 -4.04 21.81 -4.49
CA ASP A 114 -4.66 21.51 -5.78
C ASP A 114 -4.07 20.19 -6.31
N THR A 115 -4.61 19.07 -5.84
CA THR A 115 -4.11 17.72 -6.17
C THR A 115 -4.11 17.43 -7.67
N PRO A 116 -5.14 17.80 -8.46
CA PRO A 116 -5.11 17.65 -9.91
C PRO A 116 -3.93 18.38 -10.56
N ALA A 117 -3.70 19.65 -10.21
CA ALA A 117 -2.58 20.42 -10.75
C ALA A 117 -1.23 19.86 -10.27
N ALA A 118 -1.12 19.48 -9.00
CA ALA A 118 0.08 18.90 -8.41
C ALA A 118 0.45 17.56 -9.08
N ALA A 119 -0.53 16.69 -9.31
CA ALA A 119 -0.35 15.42 -10.01
C ALA A 119 0.19 15.65 -11.42
N LEU A 120 -0.41 16.58 -12.17
CA LEU A 120 0.08 16.91 -13.51
C LEU A 120 1.50 17.51 -13.49
N ASN A 121 1.81 18.36 -12.51
CA ASN A 121 3.15 18.93 -12.36
C ASN A 121 4.20 17.85 -12.05
N ILE A 122 3.86 16.84 -11.25
CA ILE A 122 4.72 15.67 -11.02
C ILE A 122 4.94 14.90 -12.31
N LEU A 123 3.89 14.64 -13.11
CA LEU A 123 4.03 13.95 -14.40
C LEU A 123 4.93 14.72 -15.37
N LYS A 124 4.79 16.04 -15.45
CA LYS A 124 5.64 16.92 -16.26
C LYS A 124 7.10 16.89 -15.79
N ALA A 125 7.32 16.94 -14.48
CA ALA A 125 8.67 16.85 -13.91
C ALA A 125 9.32 15.49 -14.19
N LEU A 126 8.57 14.39 -14.04
CA LEU A 126 9.05 13.05 -14.40
C LEU A 126 9.38 12.96 -15.89
N HIS A 127 8.54 13.52 -16.76
CA HIS A 127 8.80 13.52 -18.20
C HIS A 127 10.10 14.29 -18.55
N ALA A 128 10.32 15.46 -17.93
CA ALA A 128 11.53 16.25 -18.11
C ALA A 128 12.81 15.51 -17.65
N GLU A 129 12.70 14.68 -16.61
CA GLU A 129 13.79 13.84 -16.07
C GLU A 129 14.00 12.52 -16.83
N GLY A 130 13.31 12.32 -17.97
CA GLY A 130 13.50 11.16 -18.85
C GLY A 130 12.77 9.89 -18.40
N TYR A 131 11.74 10.01 -17.56
CA TYR A 131 10.87 8.87 -17.23
C TYR A 131 10.00 8.48 -18.44
N PRO A 132 9.61 7.20 -18.57
CA PRO A 132 8.87 6.68 -19.71
C PRO A 132 7.39 7.09 -19.66
N LEU A 133 7.13 8.35 -20.03
CA LEU A 133 5.82 8.96 -20.21
C LEU A 133 5.60 9.29 -21.70
N PRO A 134 4.35 9.31 -22.18
CA PRO A 134 4.05 9.73 -23.55
C PRO A 134 4.46 11.20 -23.78
N ALA A 135 4.67 11.55 -25.05
CA ALA A 135 5.00 12.93 -25.44
C ALA A 135 3.85 13.91 -25.13
N GLU A 136 2.61 13.44 -25.22
CA GLU A 136 1.42 14.22 -24.91
C GLU A 136 0.88 13.83 -23.53
N LEU A 137 0.90 14.80 -22.62
CA LEU A 137 0.26 14.74 -21.30
C LEU A 137 -1.00 15.64 -21.32
N PRO A 138 -1.96 15.44 -20.39
CA PRO A 138 -3.14 16.31 -20.30
C PRO A 138 -2.76 17.79 -20.18
N ALA A 139 -3.51 18.67 -20.84
CA ALA A 139 -3.22 20.10 -20.88
C ALA A 139 -3.44 20.77 -19.51
N SER A 140 -4.35 20.23 -18.70
CA SER A 140 -4.68 20.75 -17.37
C SER A 140 -4.93 19.63 -16.35
N GLY A 141 -4.82 19.96 -15.06
CA GLY A 141 -5.21 19.04 -13.98
C GLY A 141 -6.68 18.63 -14.08
N THR A 142 -7.55 19.54 -14.51
CA THR A 142 -8.96 19.25 -14.79
C THR A 142 -9.12 18.18 -15.86
N GLU A 143 -8.37 18.27 -16.95
CA GLU A 143 -8.42 17.27 -18.01
C GLU A 143 -7.92 15.91 -17.53
N LEU A 144 -6.84 15.88 -16.72
CA LEU A 144 -6.36 14.64 -16.10
C LEU A 144 -7.46 13.96 -15.28
N ILE A 145 -8.18 14.71 -14.46
CA ILE A 145 -9.29 14.18 -13.65
C ILE A 145 -10.48 13.77 -14.51
N GLN A 146 -10.82 14.54 -15.55
CA GLN A 146 -11.88 14.16 -16.49
C GLN A 146 -11.57 12.85 -17.21
N GLN A 147 -10.34 12.67 -17.68
CA GLN A 147 -9.90 11.40 -18.28
C GLN A 147 -9.97 10.25 -17.26
N LEU A 148 -9.59 10.50 -16.01
CA LEU A 148 -9.61 9.51 -14.94
C LEU A 148 -11.04 9.10 -14.57
N LEU A 149 -11.96 10.07 -14.49
CA LEU A 149 -13.39 9.88 -14.24
C LEU A 149 -14.13 9.25 -15.42
N GLY A 150 -13.60 9.38 -16.63
CA GLY A 150 -14.11 8.69 -17.82
C GLY A 150 -13.93 7.17 -17.76
N GLY A 151 -13.09 6.65 -16.86
CA GLY A 151 -12.93 5.23 -16.59
C GLY A 151 -13.62 4.77 -15.30
N VAL A 152 -13.53 3.47 -15.01
CA VAL A 152 -14.04 2.91 -13.75
C VAL A 152 -13.48 3.67 -12.52
N SER A 153 -14.36 4.02 -11.59
CA SER A 153 -14.03 4.71 -10.35
C SER A 153 -14.56 3.94 -9.13
N ASN A 154 -14.62 4.58 -7.96
CA ASN A 154 -15.25 4.00 -6.77
C ASN A 154 -16.79 4.14 -6.78
N ASP A 155 -17.37 4.77 -7.80
CA ASP A 155 -18.81 4.94 -7.95
C ASP A 155 -19.44 3.66 -8.53
N LEU A 156 -20.01 2.83 -7.65
CA LEU A 156 -20.56 1.52 -8.01
C LEU A 156 -21.73 1.61 -8.99
N ASP A 157 -22.51 2.70 -8.94
CA ASP A 157 -23.73 2.85 -9.76
C ASP A 157 -23.41 3.04 -11.24
N SER A 158 -22.21 3.56 -11.56
CA SER A 158 -21.78 3.82 -12.93
C SER A 158 -20.67 2.89 -13.41
N LEU A 159 -20.22 1.93 -12.59
CA LEU A 159 -19.16 1.00 -12.94
C LEU A 159 -19.39 0.33 -14.28
N ASP A 160 -20.57 -0.26 -14.50
CA ASP A 160 -20.92 -1.04 -15.70
C ASP A 160 -20.94 -0.23 -16.99
N GLN A 161 -21.09 1.08 -16.87
CA GLN A 161 -21.16 1.99 -18.01
C GLN A 161 -19.79 2.55 -18.38
N ARG A 162 -18.79 2.43 -17.49
CA ARG A 162 -17.46 3.02 -17.70
C ARG A 162 -16.44 1.99 -18.22
N PRO A 163 -15.61 2.39 -19.19
CA PRO A 163 -14.51 1.55 -19.67
C PRO A 163 -13.46 1.35 -18.57
N CYS A 164 -12.85 0.17 -18.56
CA CYS A 164 -11.74 -0.15 -17.67
C CYS A 164 -10.45 -0.26 -18.49
N GLN A 165 -9.47 0.61 -18.22
CA GLN A 165 -8.21 0.60 -18.96
C GLN A 165 -7.17 -0.36 -18.37
N GLN A 166 -7.26 -0.66 -17.07
CA GLN A 166 -6.30 -1.51 -16.36
C GLN A 166 -7.03 -2.57 -15.55
N SER A 167 -6.62 -3.82 -15.66
CA SER A 167 -7.22 -4.93 -14.93
C SER A 167 -6.22 -6.04 -14.67
N LEU A 168 -6.45 -6.81 -13.60
CA LEU A 168 -5.67 -7.98 -13.24
C LEU A 168 -6.48 -9.25 -13.55
N ALA A 169 -5.84 -10.25 -14.17
CA ALA A 169 -6.51 -11.53 -14.39
C ALA A 169 -6.87 -12.18 -13.03
N MET A 170 -8.03 -12.83 -12.94
CA MET A 170 -8.46 -13.44 -11.68
C MET A 170 -7.46 -14.48 -11.16
N ALA A 171 -6.82 -15.26 -12.04
CA ALA A 171 -5.79 -16.22 -11.65
C ALA A 171 -4.59 -15.55 -10.96
N ASP A 172 -4.11 -14.42 -11.50
CA ASP A 172 -3.04 -13.65 -10.89
C ASP A 172 -3.51 -13.10 -9.54
N TYR A 173 -4.70 -12.49 -9.50
CA TYR A 173 -5.29 -11.97 -8.27
C TYR A 173 -5.34 -13.04 -7.18
N LEU A 174 -5.82 -14.24 -7.49
CA LEU A 174 -5.93 -15.35 -6.55
C LEU A 174 -4.56 -15.84 -6.06
N THR A 175 -3.57 -15.93 -6.95
CA THR A 175 -2.18 -16.27 -6.56
C THR A 175 -1.66 -15.29 -5.50
N LEU A 176 -1.96 -14.02 -5.70
CA LEU A 176 -1.50 -12.93 -4.82
C LEU A 176 -2.32 -12.88 -3.53
N PHE A 177 -3.61 -13.18 -3.61
CA PHE A 177 -4.48 -13.31 -2.45
C PHE A 177 -4.03 -14.47 -1.57
N GLN A 178 -3.71 -15.63 -2.14
CA GLN A 178 -3.25 -16.84 -1.43
C GLN A 178 -1.93 -16.64 -0.67
N ALA A 179 -1.08 -15.71 -1.11
CA ALA A 179 0.16 -15.38 -0.41
C ALA A 179 -0.05 -14.65 0.93
N LEU A 180 -1.29 -14.23 1.23
CA LEU A 180 -1.62 -13.58 2.50
C LEU A 180 -1.78 -14.60 3.64
N PRO A 181 -1.51 -14.19 4.90
CA PRO A 181 -1.81 -15.01 6.06
C PRO A 181 -3.27 -15.47 6.05
N GLU A 182 -3.50 -16.73 6.43
CA GLU A 182 -4.83 -17.36 6.40
C GLU A 182 -5.88 -16.52 7.14
N ALA A 183 -5.55 -16.00 8.33
CA ALA A 183 -6.45 -15.16 9.12
C ALA A 183 -6.93 -13.93 8.32
N ASN A 184 -6.03 -13.26 7.61
CA ASN A 184 -6.37 -12.10 6.77
C ASN A 184 -7.27 -12.52 5.60
N ARG A 185 -6.98 -13.67 4.96
CA ARG A 185 -7.82 -14.17 3.86
C ARG A 185 -9.22 -14.49 4.34
N GLN A 186 -9.36 -15.18 5.46
CA GLN A 186 -10.66 -15.53 6.03
C GLN A 186 -11.45 -14.28 6.42
N ALA A 187 -10.80 -13.28 7.03
CA ALA A 187 -11.45 -12.02 7.38
C ALA A 187 -12.00 -11.30 6.14
N VAL A 188 -11.23 -11.24 5.05
CA VAL A 188 -11.67 -10.65 3.78
C VAL A 188 -12.82 -11.44 3.18
N LEU A 189 -12.73 -12.77 3.12
CA LEU A 189 -13.77 -13.62 2.54
C LEU A 189 -15.07 -13.57 3.34
N ALA A 190 -14.98 -13.58 4.67
CA ALA A 190 -16.15 -13.52 5.55
C ALA A 190 -16.91 -12.19 5.42
N ARG A 191 -16.18 -11.08 5.20
CA ARG A 191 -16.79 -9.75 5.10
C ARG A 191 -17.30 -9.43 3.70
N TRP A 192 -16.51 -9.77 2.67
CA TRP A 192 -16.71 -9.29 1.30
C TRP A 192 -17.13 -10.39 0.31
N GLY A 193 -17.21 -11.65 0.74
CA GLY A 193 -17.56 -12.78 -0.12
C GLY A 193 -16.38 -13.29 -0.92
N THR A 194 -16.61 -13.76 -2.15
CA THR A 194 -15.52 -14.25 -3.03
C THR A 194 -15.05 -13.17 -4.01
N PRO A 195 -13.79 -13.19 -4.49
CA PRO A 195 -13.28 -12.23 -5.48
C PRO A 195 -14.10 -12.12 -6.76
N GLN A 196 -14.78 -13.19 -7.14
CA GLN A 196 -15.65 -13.26 -8.31
C GLN A 196 -16.98 -12.51 -8.11
N GLN A 197 -17.38 -12.27 -6.86
CA GLN A 197 -18.60 -11.54 -6.50
C GLN A 197 -18.35 -10.05 -6.24
N ASP A 198 -17.09 -9.60 -6.28
CA ASP A 198 -16.74 -8.21 -6.06
C ASP A 198 -17.31 -7.32 -7.18
N PRO A 199 -17.90 -6.15 -6.89
CA PRO A 199 -18.41 -5.22 -7.91
C PRO A 199 -17.35 -4.76 -8.93
N MET A 200 -16.07 -4.78 -8.55
CA MET A 200 -14.95 -4.46 -9.43
C MET A 200 -14.51 -5.66 -10.28
N CYS A 201 -15.15 -6.82 -10.17
CA CYS A 201 -14.90 -7.97 -11.03
C CYS A 201 -15.78 -7.92 -12.29
N ARG A 202 -15.15 -7.81 -13.47
CA ARG A 202 -15.80 -7.88 -14.78
C ARG A 202 -15.10 -8.88 -15.68
N ASP A 203 -15.85 -9.77 -16.32
CA ASP A 203 -15.34 -10.78 -17.26
C ASP A 203 -14.18 -11.63 -16.72
N GLY A 204 -14.25 -12.01 -15.42
CA GLY A 204 -13.19 -12.79 -14.77
C GLY A 204 -11.88 -12.01 -14.56
N ARG A 205 -11.96 -10.68 -14.49
CA ARG A 205 -10.82 -9.79 -14.24
C ARG A 205 -11.17 -8.78 -13.15
N MET A 206 -10.22 -8.52 -12.27
CA MET A 206 -10.34 -7.48 -11.25
C MET A 206 -9.96 -6.13 -11.87
N MET A 207 -10.92 -5.21 -11.95
CA MET A 207 -10.75 -3.88 -12.51
C MET A 207 -9.88 -3.01 -11.58
N ILE A 208 -9.01 -2.20 -12.18
CA ILE A 208 -8.15 -1.25 -11.46
C ILE A 208 -8.48 0.15 -11.97
N ALA A 209 -8.99 0.99 -11.07
CA ALA A 209 -9.32 2.37 -11.36
C ALA A 209 -8.04 3.21 -11.57
N GLY A 210 -7.79 3.61 -12.81
CA GLY A 210 -6.65 4.46 -13.15
C GLY A 210 -6.29 4.50 -14.63
N LEU A 211 -5.39 5.42 -14.96
CA LEU A 211 -4.83 5.65 -16.28
C LEU A 211 -3.36 5.23 -16.32
N ARG A 212 -2.91 4.76 -17.47
CA ARG A 212 -1.52 4.39 -17.69
C ARG A 212 -0.88 5.32 -18.73
N PHE A 213 0.21 5.96 -18.32
CA PHE A 213 1.05 6.83 -19.13
C PHE A 213 2.43 6.17 -19.29
N GLY A 214 2.60 5.30 -20.30
CA GLY A 214 3.82 4.54 -20.51
C GLY A 214 4.10 3.53 -19.39
N LEU A 215 5.16 3.73 -18.59
CA LEU A 215 5.38 2.95 -17.35
C LEU A 215 4.96 3.68 -16.08
N THR A 216 4.32 4.85 -16.20
CA THR A 216 3.72 5.56 -15.09
C THR A 216 2.22 5.26 -15.00
N PHE A 217 1.71 5.02 -13.80
CA PHE A 217 0.29 4.76 -13.55
C PHE A 217 -0.28 5.85 -12.64
N VAL A 218 -1.44 6.39 -12.97
CA VAL A 218 -2.20 7.33 -12.14
C VAL A 218 -3.49 6.64 -11.72
N GLY A 219 -3.58 6.22 -10.46
CA GLY A 219 -4.69 5.44 -9.92
C GLY A 219 -5.56 6.21 -8.94
N ILE A 220 -6.79 5.75 -8.78
CA ILE A 220 -7.68 6.18 -7.69
C ILE A 220 -7.47 5.22 -6.51
N GLN A 221 -7.28 5.75 -5.31
CA GLN A 221 -7.32 4.95 -4.09
C GLN A 221 -8.70 4.27 -3.98
N PRO A 222 -8.78 2.93 -3.96
CA PRO A 222 -10.04 2.22 -3.83
C PRO A 222 -10.74 2.56 -2.52
N ALA A 223 -12.05 2.43 -2.51
CA ALA A 223 -12.86 2.71 -1.33
C ALA A 223 -12.43 1.85 -0.13
N ARG A 224 -12.48 2.43 1.08
CA ARG A 224 -12.25 1.70 2.34
C ARG A 224 -13.39 0.73 2.67
N GLY A 225 -14.57 0.93 2.09
CA GLY A 225 -15.72 0.02 2.15
C GLY A 225 -16.71 0.34 1.04
N TYR A 226 -17.37 -0.69 0.50
CA TYR A 226 -18.43 -0.54 -0.50
C TYR A 226 -19.72 -0.11 0.18
N GLN A 227 -20.19 1.12 -0.05
CA GLN A 227 -21.53 1.59 0.38
C GLN A 227 -21.93 1.25 1.84
N VAL A 228 -20.96 1.03 2.73
CA VAL A 228 -21.22 0.82 4.16
C VAL A 228 -21.56 2.18 4.76
N ASP A 229 -22.53 2.21 5.68
CA ASP A 229 -22.94 3.40 6.44
C ASP A 229 -21.73 4.33 6.66
N PRO A 230 -21.75 5.59 6.17
CA PRO A 230 -20.65 6.53 6.32
C PRO A 230 -20.13 6.61 7.75
N SER A 231 -21.01 6.36 8.75
CA SER A 231 -20.67 6.26 10.17
C SER A 231 -19.78 5.06 10.50
N ALA A 232 -20.08 3.86 9.96
CA ALA A 232 -19.32 2.64 10.21
C ALA A 232 -17.93 2.66 9.53
N VAL A 233 -17.80 3.26 8.35
CA VAL A 233 -16.47 3.49 7.72
C VAL A 233 -15.62 4.49 8.52
N TYR A 234 -16.27 5.40 9.25
CA TYR A 234 -15.63 6.44 10.04
C TYR A 234 -15.21 5.95 11.44
N HIS A 235 -15.97 5.03 12.03
CA HIS A 235 -15.83 4.63 13.43
C HIS A 235 -15.40 3.18 13.66
N ASP A 236 -15.29 2.34 12.62
CA ASP A 236 -14.77 0.98 12.74
C ASP A 236 -13.25 0.96 12.41
N PRO A 237 -12.36 0.94 13.42
CA PRO A 237 -10.92 0.82 13.21
C PRO A 237 -10.54 -0.54 12.59
N ASP A 238 -11.36 -1.57 12.78
CA ASP A 238 -11.10 -2.96 12.39
C ASP A 238 -11.69 -3.32 11.02
N LEU A 239 -12.23 -2.33 10.29
CA LEU A 239 -12.82 -2.57 8.98
C LEU A 239 -11.79 -3.18 8.01
N VAL A 240 -12.00 -4.46 7.71
CA VAL A 240 -11.18 -5.25 6.78
C VAL A 240 -11.23 -4.62 5.39
N PRO A 241 -10.09 -4.36 4.74
CA PRO A 241 -10.07 -3.71 3.43
C PRO A 241 -10.81 -4.54 2.37
N PRO A 242 -11.55 -3.91 1.46
CA PRO A 242 -12.13 -4.57 0.30
C PRO A 242 -11.06 -5.21 -0.61
N MET A 243 -11.51 -6.13 -1.46
CA MET A 243 -10.64 -6.93 -2.32
C MET A 243 -9.88 -6.09 -3.35
N ALA A 244 -10.53 -5.08 -3.95
CA ALA A 244 -9.89 -4.13 -4.85
C ALA A 244 -8.86 -3.23 -4.13
N THR A 245 -9.05 -2.99 -2.83
CA THR A 245 -8.25 -2.06 -2.02
C THR A 245 -6.88 -2.62 -1.65
N TRP A 246 -6.79 -3.93 -1.42
CA TRP A 246 -5.57 -4.63 -0.98
C TRP A 246 -4.33 -4.37 -1.87
N ARG A 247 -4.50 -4.14 -3.18
CA ARG A 247 -3.38 -3.95 -4.12
C ARG A 247 -2.96 -2.51 -4.40
N SER A 248 -3.87 -1.54 -4.25
CA SER A 248 -3.55 -0.13 -4.52
C SER A 248 -2.48 0.43 -3.59
N THR A 249 -2.44 -0.04 -2.34
CA THR A 249 -1.51 0.41 -1.30
C THR A 249 -0.23 -0.43 -1.22
N SER A 250 -0.22 -1.66 -1.77
CA SER A 250 0.85 -2.63 -1.49
C SER A 250 1.51 -3.32 -2.71
N GLY A 251 1.00 -3.16 -3.94
CA GLY A 251 1.38 -4.10 -5.00
C GLY A 251 1.31 -3.67 -6.46
N CYS A 252 0.88 -2.46 -6.80
CA CYS A 252 0.74 -2.05 -8.20
C CYS A 252 2.09 -1.92 -8.96
N ALA A 253 3.22 -1.98 -8.25
CA ALA A 253 4.57 -1.84 -8.80
C ALA A 253 5.39 -3.15 -8.91
N ARG A 254 4.80 -4.34 -8.73
CA ARG A 254 5.53 -5.59 -9.05
C ARG A 254 5.41 -5.88 -10.55
N PRO A 255 6.51 -5.96 -11.31
CA PRO A 255 6.46 -6.42 -12.69
C PRO A 255 5.93 -7.87 -12.72
N THR A 256 4.89 -8.12 -13.50
CA THR A 256 4.64 -9.45 -14.05
C THR A 256 5.86 -9.78 -14.93
N ALA A 257 6.56 -10.85 -14.57
CA ALA A 257 7.65 -11.35 -15.40
C ALA A 257 7.08 -11.78 -16.77
N PRO A 258 7.76 -11.53 -17.89
CA PRO A 258 7.36 -12.10 -19.16
C PRO A 258 7.60 -13.61 -19.10
N THR A 259 6.53 -14.39 -19.08
CA THR A 259 6.57 -15.82 -19.40
C THR A 259 7.13 -15.97 -20.82
N ARG A 260 8.28 -16.63 -20.93
CA ARG A 260 8.66 -17.36 -22.15
C ARG A 260 7.78 -18.59 -22.28
#